data_AF-X1D501-F1
#
_entry.id   AF-X1D501-F1
#
_cell.length_a   1.000
_cell.length_b   1.000
_cell.length_c   1.000
_cell.angle_alpha   90.00
_cell.angle_beta   90.00
_cell.angle_gamma   90.00
#
_symmetry.space_group_name_H-M   'P 1'
#
loop_
_entity.id
_entity.type
_entity.pdbx_description
1 polymer ?
#
loop_
_entity_poly.entity_id
_entity_poly.type
_entity_poly.pdbx_seq_one_letter_code
_entity_poly.pdbx_strand_id
1 'polypeptide(L)'
;RPFVEEKFLDDISSEWKKRKGIVVTVSEGLVRENGEPLVNPRHKSAFDSFGHALIGNVSQYLADLISSKLGIRARSEKPGLLGRTSKSLVSEVDREEAYDAGFTAVQQAVKGMSGFMIGLQRVSEKPYQVKQKLIP
;
A
#
# COMPACT_ATOMS: atom_id res chain seq x y z
N ARG A 1 -7.37 -10.50 0.70
CA ARG A 1 -8.51 -11.17 0.04
C ARG A 1 -8.19 -11.25 -1.44
N PRO A 2 -8.34 -12.41 -2.09
CA PRO A 2 -8.16 -12.53 -3.53
C PRO A 2 -9.16 -11.67 -4.30
N PHE A 3 -8.71 -11.15 -5.43
CA PHE A 3 -9.51 -10.38 -6.37
C PHE A 3 -10.42 -11.31 -7.17
N VAL A 4 -11.70 -10.98 -7.20
CA VAL A 4 -12.73 -11.65 -7.99
C VAL A 4 -13.36 -10.61 -8.91
N GLU A 5 -13.12 -10.73 -10.21
CA GLU A 5 -13.50 -9.74 -11.22
C GLU A 5 -15.02 -9.49 -11.23
N GLU A 6 -15.82 -10.55 -11.22
CA GLU A 6 -17.29 -10.45 -11.26
C GLU A 6 -17.83 -9.69 -10.05
N LYS A 7 -17.39 -10.06 -8.84
CA LYS A 7 -17.78 -9.38 -7.60
C LYS A 7 -17.38 -7.90 -7.62
N PHE A 8 -16.18 -7.59 -8.12
CA PHE A 8 -15.73 -6.21 -8.25
C PHE A 8 -16.63 -5.41 -9.20
N LEU A 9 -16.97 -5.96 -10.37
CA LEU A 9 -17.84 -5.28 -11.35
C LEU A 9 -19.26 -5.11 -10.83
N ASP A 10 -19.79 -6.11 -10.11
CA ASP A 10 -21.10 -6.04 -9.47
C ASP A 10 -21.16 -4.95 -8.40
N ASP A 11 -20.13 -4.86 -7.54
CA ASP A 11 -20.02 -3.82 -6.52
C ASP A 11 -19.99 -2.42 -7.16
N ILE A 12 -19.19 -2.24 -8.23
CA ILE A 12 -19.13 -0.97 -8.97
C ILE A 12 -20.47 -0.62 -9.61
N SER A 13 -21.11 -1.57 -10.29
CA SER A 13 -22.42 -1.38 -10.93
C SER A 13 -23.50 -1.01 -9.91
N SER A 14 -23.50 -1.68 -8.75
CA SER A 14 -24.43 -1.42 -7.65
C SER A 14 -24.26 -0.02 -7.06
N GLU A 15 -23.03 0.40 -6.79
CA GLU A 15 -22.76 1.73 -6.22
C GLU A 15 -22.95 2.85 -7.24
N TRP A 16 -22.68 2.60 -8.52
CA TRP A 16 -22.84 3.59 -9.59
C TRP A 16 -24.31 4.02 -9.75
N LYS A 17 -25.25 3.09 -9.57
CA LYS A 17 -26.69 3.39 -9.59
C LYS A 17 -27.14 4.31 -8.45
N LYS A 18 -26.38 4.37 -7.35
CA LYS A 18 -26.75 5.09 -6.12
C LYS A 18 -26.04 6.44 -5.97
N ARG A 19 -24.94 6.65 -6.68
CA ARG A 19 -24.01 7.77 -6.44
C ARG A 19 -23.67 8.51 -7.73
N LYS A 20 -23.14 9.72 -7.58
CA LYS A 20 -22.69 10.56 -8.72
C LYS A 20 -21.25 10.27 -9.15
N GLY A 21 -20.53 9.45 -8.40
CA GLY A 21 -19.13 9.12 -8.61
C GLY A 21 -18.66 8.10 -7.57
N ILE A 22 -17.58 7.40 -7.90
CA ILE A 22 -16.96 6.37 -7.06
C ILE A 22 -15.45 6.60 -7.05
N VAL A 23 -14.84 6.52 -5.88
CA VAL A 23 -13.38 6.45 -5.72
C VAL A 23 -13.05 5.05 -5.23
N VAL A 24 -12.14 4.37 -5.94
CA VAL A 24 -11.70 3.02 -5.61
C VAL A 24 -10.22 3.07 -5.25
N THR A 25 -9.90 2.68 -4.02
CA THR A 25 -8.51 2.54 -3.56
C THR A 25 -8.09 1.09 -3.70
N VAL A 26 -6.95 0.86 -4.34
CA VAL A 26 -6.44 -0.49 -4.62
C VAL A 26 -4.99 -0.61 -4.21
N SER A 27 -4.62 -1.75 -3.64
CA SER A 27 -3.22 -2.07 -3.34
C SER A 27 -2.51 -2.53 -4.61
N GLU A 28 -1.22 -2.20 -4.74
CA GLU A 28 -0.39 -2.66 -5.85
C GLU A 28 -0.25 -4.20 -5.85
N GLY A 29 -0.28 -4.83 -4.68
CA GLY A 29 -0.15 -6.29 -4.50
C GLY A 29 -1.45 -7.09 -4.63
N LEU A 30 -2.39 -6.65 -5.48
CA LEU A 30 -3.63 -7.41 -5.73
C LEU A 30 -3.32 -8.75 -6.40
N VAL A 31 -3.86 -9.83 -5.84
CA VAL A 31 -3.70 -11.21 -6.35
C VAL A 31 -5.05 -11.80 -6.71
N ARG A 32 -5.07 -12.73 -7.66
CA ARG A 32 -6.24 -13.52 -8.07
C ARG A 32 -6.49 -14.67 -7.09
N GLU A 33 -7.61 -15.38 -7.26
CA GLU A 33 -7.97 -16.53 -6.43
C GLU A 33 -6.94 -17.67 -6.45
N ASN A 34 -6.20 -17.82 -7.56
CA ASN A 34 -5.12 -18.78 -7.70
C ASN A 34 -3.78 -18.32 -7.08
N GLY A 35 -3.74 -17.15 -6.42
CA GLY A 35 -2.53 -16.59 -5.79
C GLY A 35 -1.63 -15.79 -6.72
N GLU A 36 -1.89 -15.80 -8.03
CA GLU A 36 -1.09 -15.05 -9.01
C GLU A 36 -1.37 -13.54 -8.91
N PRO A 37 -0.38 -12.68 -9.18
CA PRO A 37 -0.61 -11.25 -9.31
C PRO A 37 -1.70 -10.94 -10.33
N LEU A 38 -2.54 -9.93 -10.03
CA LEU A 38 -3.63 -9.52 -10.90
C LEU A 38 -3.11 -9.04 -12.26
N VAL A 39 -1.99 -8.31 -12.24
CA VAL A 39 -1.27 -7.84 -13.42
C VAL A 39 0.15 -8.39 -13.36
N ASN A 40 0.48 -9.25 -14.31
CA ASN A 40 1.81 -9.85 -14.38
C ASN A 40 2.83 -8.92 -15.04
N PRO A 41 4.09 -8.92 -14.57
CA PRO A 41 5.18 -8.20 -15.23
C PRO A 41 5.40 -8.76 -16.63
N ARG A 42 5.27 -7.94 -17.68
CA ARG A 42 5.37 -8.39 -19.08
C ARG A 42 6.80 -8.52 -19.61
N HIS A 43 7.80 -7.99 -18.90
CA HIS A 43 9.19 -7.89 -19.37
C HIS A 43 10.21 -8.22 -18.29
N LYS A 44 11.42 -8.66 -18.68
CA LYS A 44 12.54 -8.90 -17.76
C LYS A 44 12.98 -7.66 -16.97
N SER A 45 12.75 -6.46 -17.53
CA SER A 45 12.95 -5.16 -16.84
C SER A 45 11.92 -4.90 -15.74
N ALA A 46 10.91 -5.76 -15.61
CA ALA A 46 9.90 -5.69 -14.57
C ALA A 46 10.26 -6.58 -13.37
N PHE A 47 11.55 -6.83 -13.17
CA PHE A 47 12.12 -7.41 -11.96
C PHE A 47 13.24 -6.50 -11.45
N ASP A 48 13.32 -6.28 -10.14
CA ASP A 48 14.41 -5.53 -9.54
C ASP A 48 15.72 -6.35 -9.49
N SER A 49 16.82 -5.74 -9.03
CA SER A 49 18.12 -6.41 -8.90
C SER A 49 18.14 -7.58 -7.90
N PHE A 50 17.08 -7.74 -7.10
CA PHE A 50 16.88 -8.84 -6.15
C PHE A 50 15.93 -9.91 -6.68
N GLY A 51 15.38 -9.75 -7.90
CA GLY A 51 14.47 -10.68 -8.53
C GLY A 51 13.00 -10.52 -8.12
N HIS A 52 12.63 -9.43 -7.43
CA HIS A 52 11.23 -9.17 -7.13
C HIS A 52 10.51 -8.57 -8.34
N ALA A 53 9.31 -9.08 -8.63
CA ALA A 53 8.43 -8.52 -9.64
C ALA A 53 8.09 -7.05 -9.32
N LEU A 54 8.39 -6.15 -10.24
CA LEU A 54 7.86 -4.78 -10.27
C LEU A 54 6.40 -4.87 -10.69
N ILE A 55 5.55 -5.16 -9.71
CA ILE A 55 4.10 -5.16 -9.87
C ILE A 55 3.69 -3.72 -10.16
N GLY A 56 2.90 -3.50 -11.21
CA GLY A 56 2.51 -2.17 -11.63
C GLY A 56 1.25 -2.18 -12.49
N ASN A 57 0.61 -1.02 -12.60
CA ASN A 57 -0.55 -0.76 -13.46
C ASN A 57 -1.85 -1.48 -13.07
N VAL A 58 -1.98 -1.96 -11.83
CA VAL A 58 -3.23 -2.52 -11.31
C VAL A 58 -4.39 -1.53 -11.43
N SER A 59 -4.16 -0.27 -11.06
CA SER A 59 -5.19 0.78 -11.14
C SER A 59 -5.63 1.05 -12.59
N GLN A 60 -4.69 1.06 -13.54
CA GLN A 60 -4.99 1.23 -14.96
C GLN A 60 -5.79 0.03 -15.51
N TYR A 61 -5.34 -1.19 -15.22
CA TYR A 61 -6.06 -2.41 -15.60
C TYR A 61 -7.51 -2.40 -15.12
N LEU A 62 -7.76 -2.00 -13.87
CA LEU A 62 -9.12 -1.94 -13.31
C LEU A 62 -9.96 -0.82 -13.94
N ALA A 63 -9.36 0.33 -14.27
CA ALA A 63 -10.07 1.41 -14.97
C ALA A 63 -10.48 0.98 -16.40
N ASP A 64 -9.60 0.30 -17.11
CA ASP A 64 -9.89 -0.26 -18.44
C ASP A 64 -10.96 -1.35 -18.37
N LEU A 65 -10.90 -2.18 -17.33
CA LEU A 65 -11.89 -3.23 -17.06
C LEU A 65 -13.28 -2.64 -16.80
N ILE A 66 -13.39 -1.63 -15.93
CA ILE A 66 -14.66 -0.93 -15.68
C ILE A 66 -15.19 -0.30 -16.96
N SER A 67 -14.32 0.39 -17.71
CA SER A 67 -14.72 1.09 -18.93
C SER A 67 -15.21 0.13 -20.01
N SER A 68 -14.52 -0.99 -20.20
CA SER A 68 -14.86 -1.99 -21.21
C SER A 68 -16.07 -2.86 -20.85
N LYS A 69 -16.22 -3.25 -19.57
CA LYS A 69 -17.29 -4.17 -19.14
C LYS A 69 -18.59 -3.46 -18.76
N LEU A 70 -18.51 -2.25 -18.20
CA LEU A 70 -19.68 -1.53 -17.68
C LEU A 70 -20.02 -0.28 -18.51
N GLY A 71 -19.18 0.13 -19.45
CA GLY A 71 -19.36 1.38 -20.20
C GLY A 71 -19.24 2.64 -19.35
N ILE A 72 -18.73 2.52 -18.11
CA ILE A 72 -18.56 3.63 -17.17
C ILE A 72 -17.19 4.25 -17.43
N ARG A 73 -17.14 5.57 -17.66
CA ARG A 73 -15.86 6.29 -17.81
C ARG A 73 -15.08 6.23 -16.49
N ALA A 74 -13.99 5.48 -16.48
CA ALA A 74 -13.06 5.40 -15.36
C ALA A 74 -11.70 6.02 -15.70
N ARG A 75 -10.99 6.50 -14.67
CA ARG A 75 -9.61 6.97 -14.76
C ARG A 75 -8.82 6.38 -13.61
N SER A 76 -7.54 6.14 -13.84
CA SER A 76 -6.63 5.64 -12.82
C SER A 76 -5.62 6.73 -12.46
N GLU A 77 -5.31 6.84 -11.17
CA GLU A 77 -4.26 7.71 -10.66
C GLU A 77 -3.33 6.88 -9.78
N LYS A 78 -2.03 7.00 -9.99
CA LYS A 78 -1.00 6.35 -9.18
C LYS A 78 -0.20 7.46 -8.48
N PRO A 79 -0.33 7.63 -7.14
CA PRO A 79 0.39 8.67 -6.40
C PRO A 79 1.91 8.59 -6.55
N GLY A 80 2.46 7.42 -6.87
CA GLY A 80 3.86 7.24 -7.26
C GLY A 80 4.84 7.82 -6.24
N LEU A 81 5.83 8.57 -6.72
CA LEU A 81 6.80 9.25 -5.87
C LEU A 81 6.17 10.32 -4.98
N LEU A 82 5.18 11.06 -5.48
CA LEU A 82 4.49 12.09 -4.68
C LEU A 82 3.89 11.47 -3.41
N GLY A 83 3.29 10.29 -3.50
CA GLY A 83 2.76 9.57 -2.33
C GLY A 83 3.82 9.13 -1.31
N ARG A 84 5.11 9.10 -1.68
CA ARG A 84 6.22 8.61 -0.84
C ARG A 84 7.17 9.71 -0.38
N THR A 85 7.18 10.87 -1.03
CA THR A 85 8.17 11.93 -0.80
C THR A 85 7.56 13.30 -0.48
N SER A 86 6.25 13.38 -0.24
CA SER A 86 5.56 14.63 0.10
C SER A 86 5.85 15.10 1.53
N LYS A 87 7.05 15.64 1.76
CA LYS A 87 7.49 16.16 3.07
C LYS A 87 6.53 17.20 3.67
N SER A 88 5.91 18.04 2.84
CA SER A 88 4.96 19.06 3.28
C SER A 88 3.66 18.49 3.85
N LEU A 89 3.36 17.21 3.59
CA LEU A 89 2.14 16.51 3.99
C LEU A 89 2.44 15.36 4.97
N VAL A 90 3.64 15.28 5.54
CA VAL A 90 4.00 14.22 6.48
C VAL A 90 3.16 14.33 7.75
N SER A 91 2.71 13.19 8.28
CA SER A 91 2.05 13.13 9.58
C SER A 91 3.04 13.51 10.69
N GLU A 92 2.62 14.34 11.63
CA GLU A 92 3.46 14.70 12.78
C GLU A 92 3.80 13.47 13.62
N VAL A 93 2.83 12.57 13.80
CA VAL A 93 3.02 11.30 14.51
C VAL A 93 4.06 10.43 13.81
N ASP A 94 3.97 10.27 12.49
CA ASP A 94 4.93 9.47 11.71
C ASP A 94 6.35 10.08 11.78
N ARG A 95 6.44 11.41 11.73
CA ARG A 95 7.72 12.13 11.86
C ARG A 95 8.36 11.92 13.23
N GLU A 96 7.58 12.03 14.31
CA GLU A 96 8.06 11.83 15.68
C GLU A 96 8.47 10.37 15.91
N GLU A 97 7.62 9.42 15.51
CA GLU A 97 7.89 8.00 15.62
C GLU A 97 9.13 7.56 14.81
N ALA A 98 9.34 8.11 13.61
CA ALA A 98 10.52 7.86 12.81
C ALA A 98 11.81 8.39 13.47
N TYR A 99 11.75 9.59 14.06
CA TYR A 99 12.86 10.15 14.82
C TYR A 99 13.20 9.28 16.04
N ASP A 100 12.19 8.94 16.84
CA ASP A 100 12.36 8.15 18.06
C ASP A 100 12.86 6.74 17.77
N ALA A 101 12.41 6.11 16.67
CA ALA A 101 12.91 4.83 16.23
C ALA A 101 14.41 4.89 15.92
N GLY A 102 14.86 5.90 15.16
CA GLY A 102 16.27 6.10 14.85
C GLY A 102 17.11 6.42 16.09
N PHE A 103 16.62 7.31 16.95
CA PHE A 103 17.27 7.67 18.20
C PHE A 103 17.45 6.46 19.13
N THR A 104 16.38 5.67 19.31
CA THR A 104 16.42 4.46 20.13
C THR A 104 17.34 3.41 19.53
N ALA A 105 17.36 3.25 18.20
CA ALA A 105 18.26 2.31 17.53
C ALA A 105 19.73 2.61 17.87
N VAL A 106 20.14 3.87 17.81
CA VAL A 106 21.49 4.30 18.20
C VAL A 106 21.76 4.03 19.67
N GLN A 107 20.82 4.35 20.56
CA GLN A 107 20.97 4.08 22.00
C GLN A 107 21.17 2.59 22.30
N GLN A 108 20.45 1.69 21.61
CA GLN A 108 20.57 0.25 21.81
C GLN A 108 21.87 -0.29 21.20
N ALA A 109 22.26 0.20 20.02
CA ALA A 109 23.53 -0.17 19.39
C ALA A 109 24.74 0.20 20.28
N VAL A 110 24.74 1.40 20.89
CA VAL A 110 25.80 1.82 21.82
C VAL A 110 25.85 0.94 23.08
N LYS A 111 24.71 0.34 23.48
CA LYS A 111 24.65 -0.63 24.58
C LYS A 111 25.09 -2.05 24.17
N GLY A 112 25.56 -2.24 22.94
CA GLY A 112 26.02 -3.52 22.42
C GLY A 112 24.92 -4.42 21.85
N MET A 113 23.69 -3.92 21.71
CA MET A 113 22.61 -4.69 21.08
C MET A 113 22.84 -4.78 19.57
N SER A 114 22.73 -5.99 19.01
CA SER A 114 22.89 -6.27 17.58
C SER A 114 21.93 -7.38 17.14
N GLY A 115 21.52 -7.38 15.88
CA GLY A 115 20.54 -8.35 15.35
C GLY A 115 19.09 -8.07 15.76
N PHE A 116 18.75 -6.80 16.00
CA PHE A 116 17.40 -6.36 16.35
C PHE A 116 16.99 -5.14 15.52
N MET A 117 15.69 -4.99 15.31
CA MET A 117 15.04 -3.79 14.78
C MET A 117 14.26 -3.07 15.88
N ILE A 118 14.16 -1.73 15.80
CA ILE A 118 13.22 -0.99 16.65
C ILE A 118 11.82 -1.06 16.04
N GLY A 119 10.90 -1.70 16.76
CA GLY A 119 9.47 -1.69 16.47
C GLY A 119 8.73 -0.67 17.34
N LEU A 120 7.56 -0.24 16.85
CA LEU A 120 6.64 0.64 17.55
C LEU A 120 5.44 -0.17 18.04
N GLN A 121 5.34 -0.38 19.35
CA GLN A 121 4.21 -1.10 19.95
C GLN A 121 3.17 -0.10 20.44
N ARG A 122 1.97 -0.13 19.86
CA ARG A 122 0.82 0.61 20.37
C ARG A 122 0.45 0.10 21.76
N VAL A 123 0.37 1.01 22.73
CA VAL A 123 0.04 0.71 24.13
C VAL A 123 -1.27 1.34 24.59
N SER A 124 -1.79 2.31 23.84
CA SER A 124 -3.10 2.91 24.06
C SER A 124 -3.68 3.38 22.73
N GLU A 125 -5.01 3.30 22.58
CA GLU A 125 -5.72 3.80 21.40
C GLU A 125 -6.27 5.21 21.61
N LYS A 126 -6.75 5.50 22.83
CA LYS A 126 -7.41 6.77 23.18
C LYS A 126 -6.99 7.19 24.60
N PRO A 127 -5.98 8.05 24.76
CA PRO A 127 -5.17 8.68 23.70
C PRO A 127 -4.28 7.67 22.97
N TYR A 128 -3.94 7.94 21.70
CA TYR A 128 -2.98 7.12 20.95
C TYR A 128 -1.59 7.24 21.57
N GLN A 129 -0.95 6.11 21.87
CA GLN A 129 0.40 6.06 22.42
C GLN A 129 1.15 4.83 21.92
N VAL A 130 2.45 5.00 21.68
CA VAL A 130 3.39 3.93 21.32
C VAL A 130 4.58 3.87 22.26
N LYS A 131 5.20 2.70 22.34
CA LYS A 131 6.52 2.49 22.96
C LYS A 131 7.45 1.78 21.99
N GLN A 132 8.72 2.16 22.00
CA GLN A 132 9.75 1.49 21.23
C GLN A 132 10.06 0.12 21.85
N LYS A 133 10.23 -0.89 21.00
CA LYS A 133 10.51 -2.27 21.40
C LYS A 133 11.57 -2.88 20.49
N LEU A 134 12.49 -3.65 21.06
CA LEU A 134 13.40 -4.49 20.26
C LEU A 134 12.63 -5.68 19.68
N ILE A 135 12.65 -5.79 18.36
CA ILE A 135 12.13 -6.90 17.58
C ILE A 135 13.36 -7.70 17.11
N PRO A 136 13.51 -8.98 17.48
CA PRO A 136 14.57 -9.84 16.94
C PRO A 136 14.45 -10.03 15.42
#